data_AF-A0A150WNW8-F1
#
_entry.id   AF-A0A150WNW8-F1
#
_cell.length_a   1.000
_cell.length_b   1.000
_cell.length_c   1.000
_cell.angle_alpha   90.00
_cell.angle_beta   90.00
_cell.angle_gamma   90.00
#
_symmetry.space_group_name_H-M   'P 1'
#
loop_
_entity.id
_entity.type
_entity.pdbx_description
1 polymer ?
#
loop_
_entity_poly.entity_id
_entity_poly.type
_entity_poly.pdbx_seq_one_letter_code
_entity_poly.pdbx_strand_id
1 'polypeptide(L)'
;MILRGWVAFLILSMAIAAPAAGSAKHSCMTTHMKDAIKINRERGAWYSQLSDGQSQRITNLLIGMEQRLLLGSPIIDVSARPYQKAGVPIVCEDVIDMSFTPAFRAQNPAGPVAKQSYRRVLVDVVHNKLSEKLKNDDFQGMAWLADQYVQQLEKQPRFNCLVRHMLESVRRTALLAPRHEAAALRKGLGSPRTLSKLILKSHLDLLNKSARIDILAAPLQADGLMIVCQDVPHIPRP
;
A
#
# COMPACT_ATOMS: atom_id res chain seq x y z
N MET A 1 -34.98 -32.40 -60.21
CA MET A 1 -33.53 -32.40 -60.52
C MET A 1 -32.93 -31.15 -59.87
N ILE A 2 -31.94 -31.35 -59.00
CA ILE A 2 -31.40 -30.41 -58.02
C ILE A 2 -30.24 -29.60 -58.62
N LEU A 3 -30.17 -28.27 -58.42
CA LEU A 3 -28.91 -27.50 -58.36
C LEU A 3 -29.18 -26.16 -57.64
N ARG A 4 -28.83 -26.05 -56.34
CA ARG A 4 -27.53 -25.61 -55.78
C ARG A 4 -27.34 -24.08 -55.79
N GLY A 5 -27.89 -23.42 -54.77
CA GLY A 5 -27.48 -22.08 -54.35
C GLY A 5 -26.38 -22.18 -53.29
N TRP A 6 -25.24 -21.54 -53.53
CA TRP A 6 -24.14 -21.41 -52.57
C TRP A 6 -24.30 -20.10 -51.79
N VAL A 7 -24.47 -20.18 -50.47
CA VAL A 7 -24.39 -19.02 -49.57
C VAL A 7 -23.05 -19.08 -48.87
N ALA A 8 -22.16 -18.13 -49.19
CA ALA A 8 -20.89 -17.96 -48.51
C ALA A 8 -21.12 -17.25 -47.17
N PHE A 9 -20.86 -17.95 -46.06
CA PHE A 9 -20.84 -17.35 -44.73
C PHE A 9 -19.47 -16.69 -44.50
N LEU A 10 -19.45 -15.36 -44.47
CA LEU A 10 -18.30 -14.57 -44.02
C LEU A 10 -18.29 -14.56 -42.49
N ILE A 11 -17.42 -15.38 -41.88
CA ILE A 11 -17.15 -15.32 -40.44
C ILE A 11 -16.14 -14.19 -40.22
N LEU A 12 -16.63 -13.04 -39.78
CA LEU A 12 -15.81 -11.91 -39.36
C LEU A 12 -15.26 -12.21 -37.95
N SER A 13 -14.09 -12.83 -37.89
CA SER A 13 -13.37 -13.07 -36.64
C SER A 13 -12.89 -11.74 -36.05
N MET A 14 -13.61 -11.18 -35.09
CA MET A 14 -13.11 -10.09 -34.26
C MET A 14 -11.98 -10.62 -33.37
N ALA A 15 -10.74 -10.41 -33.80
CA ALA A 15 -9.58 -10.59 -32.94
C ALA A 15 -9.63 -9.53 -31.83
N ILE A 16 -10.03 -9.94 -30.63
CA ILE A 16 -9.87 -9.14 -29.42
C ILE A 16 -8.37 -9.06 -29.15
N ALA A 17 -7.76 -7.92 -29.47
CA ALA A 17 -6.39 -7.64 -29.10
C ALA A 17 -6.29 -7.65 -27.56
N ALA A 18 -5.63 -8.67 -27.01
CA ALA A 18 -5.24 -8.65 -25.62
C ALA A 18 -4.39 -7.40 -25.37
N PRO A 19 -4.64 -6.62 -24.30
CA PRO A 19 -3.83 -5.45 -24.00
C PRO A 19 -2.37 -5.89 -23.90
N ALA A 20 -1.52 -5.22 -24.67
CA ALA A 20 -0.08 -5.45 -24.66
C ALA A 20 0.41 -5.47 -23.22
N ALA A 21 1.06 -6.56 -22.81
CA ALA A 21 1.69 -6.68 -21.51
C ALA A 21 2.64 -5.51 -21.33
N GLY A 22 2.20 -4.48 -20.60
CA GLY A 22 3.00 -3.30 -20.32
C GLY A 22 4.34 -3.74 -19.75
N SER A 23 5.44 -3.18 -20.27
CA SER A 23 6.79 -3.52 -19.83
C SER A 23 6.84 -3.59 -18.31
N ALA A 24 7.11 -4.77 -17.76
CA ALA A 24 7.10 -4.98 -16.32
C ALA A 24 8.01 -3.94 -15.68
N LYS A 25 7.45 -3.00 -14.90
CA LYS A 25 8.24 -2.03 -14.14
C LYS A 25 9.13 -2.84 -13.19
N HIS A 26 10.40 -2.96 -13.53
CA HIS A 26 11.40 -3.51 -12.62
C HIS A 26 11.71 -2.39 -11.61
N SER A 27 11.78 -2.72 -10.31
CA SER A 27 12.00 -1.78 -9.19
C SER A 27 10.77 -1.05 -8.60
N CYS A 28 9.64 -1.75 -8.46
CA CYS A 28 8.40 -1.17 -7.90
C CYS A 28 8.56 -0.68 -6.45
N MET A 29 9.22 -1.44 -5.56
CA MET A 29 9.38 -1.03 -4.16
C MET A 29 10.34 0.15 -4.03
N THR A 30 11.49 0.11 -4.73
CA THR A 30 12.44 1.24 -4.73
C THR A 30 11.81 2.50 -5.30
N THR A 31 11.07 2.41 -6.40
CA THR A 31 10.37 3.56 -6.98
C THR A 31 9.35 4.13 -5.98
N HIS A 32 8.49 3.29 -5.42
CA HIS A 32 7.51 3.70 -4.42
C HIS A 32 8.15 4.43 -3.22
N MET A 33 9.26 3.91 -2.67
CA MET A 33 9.98 4.56 -1.57
C MET A 33 10.64 5.89 -1.96
N LYS A 34 11.22 5.99 -3.17
CA LYS A 34 11.79 7.25 -3.67
C LYS A 34 10.73 8.32 -3.84
N ASP A 35 9.58 7.96 -4.40
CA ASP A 35 8.49 8.88 -4.64
C ASP A 35 7.87 9.35 -3.32
N ALA A 36 7.71 8.46 -2.34
CA ALA A 36 7.24 8.81 -1.00
C ALA A 36 8.18 9.83 -0.32
N ILE A 37 9.49 9.58 -0.32
CA ILE A 37 10.49 10.52 0.23
C ILE A 37 10.43 11.87 -0.49
N LYS A 38 10.28 11.87 -1.82
CA LYS A 38 10.19 13.10 -2.62
C LYS A 38 8.97 13.92 -2.20
N ILE A 39 7.78 13.31 -2.20
CA ILE A 39 6.52 13.96 -1.82
C ILE A 39 6.61 14.50 -0.38
N ASN A 40 7.15 13.70 0.55
CA ASN A 40 7.20 14.06 1.96
C ASN A 40 8.24 15.13 2.28
N ARG A 41 9.32 15.23 1.51
CA ARG A 41 10.26 16.36 1.59
C ARG A 41 9.60 17.66 1.13
N GLU A 42 8.92 17.63 -0.01
CA GLU A 42 8.24 18.79 -0.58
C GLU A 42 7.15 19.31 0.37
N ARG A 43 6.23 18.43 0.77
CA ARG A 43 5.12 18.80 1.66
C ARG A 43 5.56 19.09 3.08
N GLY A 44 6.64 18.46 3.52
CA GLY A 44 7.28 18.72 4.80
C GLY A 44 7.61 20.20 5.01
N ALA A 45 8.11 20.88 3.97
CA ALA A 45 8.38 22.31 4.02
C ALA A 45 7.09 23.13 4.19
N TRP A 46 6.03 22.77 3.47
CA TRP A 46 4.74 23.45 3.55
C TRP A 46 4.07 23.26 4.92
N TYR A 47 4.07 22.04 5.46
CA TYR A 47 3.58 21.79 6.81
C TYR A 47 4.37 22.60 7.84
N SER A 48 5.69 22.70 7.68
CA SER A 48 6.56 23.45 8.61
C SER A 48 6.15 24.92 8.63
N GLN A 49 5.95 25.53 7.46
CA GLN A 49 5.44 26.89 7.33
C GLN A 49 4.03 27.07 7.93
N LEU A 50 3.11 26.14 7.68
CA LEU A 50 1.72 26.21 8.14
C LEU A 50 1.54 25.97 9.65
N SER A 51 2.58 25.50 10.34
CA SER A 51 2.51 25.13 11.76
C SER A 51 3.60 25.78 12.61
N ASP A 52 4.26 26.82 12.09
CA ASP A 52 5.39 27.50 12.73
C ASP A 52 6.47 26.51 13.21
N GLY A 53 6.78 25.53 12.37
CA GLY A 53 7.80 24.51 12.61
C GLY A 53 7.36 23.30 13.45
N GLN A 54 6.14 23.30 14.04
CA GLN A 54 5.68 22.20 14.90
C GLN A 54 5.64 20.84 14.18
N SER A 55 5.38 20.82 12.87
CA SER A 55 5.34 19.60 12.06
C SER A 55 6.71 19.01 11.71
N GLN A 56 7.81 19.75 11.89
CA GLN A 56 9.13 19.34 11.41
C GLN A 56 9.55 17.97 11.97
N ARG A 57 9.27 17.72 13.26
CA ARG A 57 9.58 16.44 13.90
C ARG A 57 8.83 15.27 13.27
N ILE A 58 7.56 15.47 12.90
CA ILE A 58 6.71 14.43 12.29
C ILE A 58 7.27 14.07 10.91
N THR A 59 7.51 15.09 10.08
CA THR A 59 8.10 14.96 8.74
C THR A 59 9.46 14.25 8.79
N ASN A 60 10.35 14.66 9.69
CA ASN A 60 11.68 14.05 9.81
C ASN A 60 11.61 12.58 10.22
N LEU A 61 10.68 12.22 11.11
CA LEU A 61 10.47 10.82 11.50
C LEU A 61 9.92 9.97 10.35
N LEU A 62 8.97 10.50 9.59
CA LEU A 62 8.39 9.84 8.42
C LEU A 62 9.46 9.60 7.35
N ILE A 63 10.16 10.66 6.91
CA ILE A 63 11.23 10.54 5.91
C ILE A 63 12.35 9.62 6.39
N GLY A 64 12.74 9.72 7.67
CA GLY A 64 13.77 8.84 8.23
C GLY A 64 13.34 7.36 8.31
N MET A 65 12.03 7.08 8.40
CA MET A 65 11.50 5.72 8.27
C MET A 65 11.58 5.23 6.82
N GLU A 66 11.16 6.06 5.87
CA GLU A 66 11.18 5.74 4.44
C GLU A 66 12.61 5.55 3.91
N GLN A 67 13.56 6.39 4.33
CA GLN A 67 14.97 6.24 3.97
C GLN A 67 15.53 4.89 4.44
N ARG A 68 15.14 4.42 5.63
CA ARG A 68 15.56 3.11 6.13
C ARG A 68 14.96 1.98 5.29
N LEU A 69 13.70 2.10 4.88
CA LEU A 69 13.06 1.13 3.98
C LEU A 69 13.66 1.15 2.58
N LEU A 70 14.02 2.34 2.08
CA LEU A 70 14.68 2.52 0.80
C LEU A 70 15.98 1.71 0.72
N LEU A 71 16.76 1.60 1.80
CA LEU A 71 17.97 0.78 1.84
C LEU A 71 17.71 -0.71 1.59
N GLY A 72 16.57 -1.23 2.08
CA GLY A 72 16.18 -2.63 1.88
C GLY A 72 15.42 -2.87 0.57
N SER A 73 14.84 -1.84 -0.03
CA SER A 73 13.99 -1.97 -1.22
C SER A 73 14.65 -2.65 -2.44
N PRO A 74 15.95 -2.44 -2.76
CA PRO A 74 16.56 -3.11 -3.91
C PRO A 74 16.65 -4.62 -3.74
N ILE A 75 16.78 -5.12 -2.50
CA ILE A 75 16.82 -6.56 -2.22
C ILE A 75 15.46 -7.19 -2.52
N ILE A 76 14.36 -6.53 -2.10
CA ILE A 76 12.99 -6.94 -2.41
C ILE A 76 12.78 -6.96 -3.92
N ASP A 77 13.16 -5.87 -4.61
CA ASP A 77 12.99 -5.76 -6.05
C ASP A 77 13.82 -6.81 -6.82
N VAL A 78 15.07 -7.06 -6.42
CA VAL A 78 15.91 -8.12 -7.01
C VAL A 78 15.28 -9.49 -6.82
N SER A 79 14.76 -9.77 -5.62
CA SER A 79 14.11 -11.05 -5.30
C SER A 79 12.81 -11.26 -6.09
N ALA A 80 12.11 -10.19 -6.45
CA ALA A 80 10.89 -10.22 -7.25
C ALA A 80 11.15 -10.42 -8.75
N ARG A 81 12.34 -10.07 -9.26
CA ARG A 81 12.64 -10.07 -10.71
C ARG A 81 12.34 -11.38 -11.44
N PRO A 82 12.69 -12.58 -10.93
CA PRO A 82 12.40 -13.82 -11.64
C PRO A 82 10.90 -14.02 -11.90
N TYR A 83 10.08 -13.70 -10.90
CA TYR A 83 8.61 -13.77 -10.97
C TYR A 83 8.04 -12.73 -11.95
N GLN A 84 8.50 -11.49 -11.83
CA GLN A 84 8.06 -10.38 -12.69
C GLN A 84 8.41 -10.61 -14.16
N LYS A 85 9.60 -11.14 -14.46
CA LYS A 85 10.00 -11.51 -15.83
C LYS A 85 9.12 -12.60 -16.43
N ALA A 86 8.57 -13.48 -15.61
CA ALA A 86 7.61 -14.49 -16.04
C ALA A 86 6.16 -13.97 -16.10
N GLY A 87 5.92 -12.69 -15.79
CA GLY A 87 4.59 -12.08 -15.78
C GLY A 87 3.79 -12.32 -14.50
N VAL A 88 4.45 -12.60 -13.36
CA VAL A 88 3.84 -12.59 -12.03
C VAL A 88 4.17 -11.25 -11.36
N PRO A 89 3.21 -10.33 -11.23
CA PRO A 89 3.46 -8.94 -10.82
C PRO A 89 3.62 -8.77 -9.29
N ILE A 90 4.31 -9.71 -8.64
CA ILE A 90 4.60 -9.63 -7.20
C ILE A 90 5.37 -8.35 -6.85
N VAL A 91 5.13 -7.81 -5.66
CA VAL A 91 5.61 -6.50 -5.18
C VAL A 91 4.97 -5.32 -5.90
N CYS A 92 4.90 -5.34 -7.23
CA CYS A 92 4.31 -4.27 -8.03
C CYS A 92 2.80 -4.12 -7.80
N GLU A 93 2.09 -5.23 -7.62
CA GLU A 93 0.69 -5.16 -7.20
C GLU A 93 0.55 -4.90 -5.70
N ASP A 94 1.56 -5.18 -4.87
CA ASP A 94 1.48 -5.00 -3.43
C ASP A 94 1.59 -3.52 -3.02
N VAL A 95 2.40 -2.74 -3.75
CA VAL A 95 2.58 -1.31 -3.52
C VAL A 95 1.70 -0.47 -4.45
N ILE A 96 1.07 0.56 -3.91
CA ILE A 96 0.30 1.52 -4.70
C ILE A 96 1.23 2.62 -5.21
N ASP A 97 1.03 3.03 -6.46
CA ASP A 97 1.78 4.12 -7.07
C ASP A 97 1.57 5.41 -6.26
N MET A 98 2.66 6.09 -5.92
CA MET A 98 2.58 7.31 -5.10
C MET A 98 1.88 8.47 -5.83
N SER A 99 1.70 8.39 -7.15
CA SER A 99 0.85 9.33 -7.91
C SER A 99 -0.63 9.30 -7.51
N PHE A 100 -1.10 8.24 -6.84
CA PHE A 100 -2.46 8.19 -6.27
C PHE A 100 -2.59 8.92 -4.92
N THR A 101 -1.48 9.47 -4.41
CA THR A 101 -1.51 10.32 -3.21
C THR A 101 -2.38 11.55 -3.49
N PRO A 102 -3.33 11.92 -2.61
CA PRO A 102 -4.19 13.08 -2.82
C PRO A 102 -3.39 14.36 -3.05
N ALA A 103 -3.92 15.27 -3.87
CA ALA A 103 -3.34 16.61 -4.01
C ALA A 103 -3.28 17.31 -2.65
N PHE A 104 -2.21 18.08 -2.43
CA PHE A 104 -1.99 18.77 -1.16
C PHE A 104 -3.08 19.80 -0.88
N ARG A 105 -3.53 19.83 0.38
CA ARG A 105 -4.43 20.84 0.93
C ARG A 105 -3.84 21.37 2.23
N ALA A 106 -3.79 22.70 2.36
CA ALA A 106 -3.29 23.35 3.57
C ALA A 106 -4.18 23.09 4.80
N GLN A 107 -5.48 22.90 4.57
CA GLN A 107 -6.46 22.65 5.62
C GLN A 107 -7.45 21.57 5.20
N ASN A 108 -7.97 20.86 6.19
CA ASN A 108 -9.06 19.92 6.01
C ASN A 108 -10.34 20.69 5.64
N PRO A 109 -11.01 20.38 4.50
CA PRO A 109 -12.23 21.08 4.10
C PRO A 109 -13.37 20.94 5.10
N ALA A 110 -13.33 19.92 5.95
CA ALA A 110 -14.30 19.71 7.01
C ALA A 110 -13.91 20.38 8.35
N GLY A 111 -12.96 21.33 8.31
CA GLY A 111 -12.55 22.17 9.44
C GLY A 111 -11.75 21.45 10.54
N PRO A 112 -11.49 22.09 11.68
CA PRO A 112 -10.90 21.46 12.86
C PRO A 112 -11.88 20.52 13.58
N VAL A 113 -11.36 19.68 14.47
CA VAL A 113 -12.12 18.79 15.37
C VAL A 113 -11.54 18.83 16.78
N ALA A 114 -12.33 18.45 17.78
CA ALA A 114 -11.84 18.36 19.16
C ALA A 114 -10.66 17.38 19.26
N LYS A 115 -9.57 17.80 19.91
CA LYS A 115 -8.37 16.96 20.17
C LYS A 115 -8.71 15.67 20.92
N GLN A 116 -9.71 15.73 21.79
CA GLN A 116 -10.27 14.61 22.53
C GLN A 116 -10.99 13.59 21.64
N SER A 117 -11.17 13.87 20.34
CA SER A 117 -11.71 12.90 19.39
C SER A 117 -10.69 11.82 19.06
N TYR A 118 -9.39 12.12 19.16
CA TYR A 118 -8.32 11.17 18.89
C TYR A 118 -8.46 9.92 19.78
N ARG A 119 -8.37 8.74 19.15
CA ARG A 119 -8.32 7.45 19.83
C ARG A 119 -7.04 6.75 19.42
N ARG A 120 -6.18 6.49 20.42
CA ARG A 120 -4.93 5.75 20.21
C ARG A 120 -5.25 4.30 19.84
N VAL A 121 -4.55 3.78 18.82
CA VAL A 121 -4.61 2.37 18.45
C VAL A 121 -3.72 1.55 19.40
N LEU A 122 -4.26 0.45 19.93
CA LEU A 122 -3.52 -0.54 20.72
C LEU A 122 -2.67 -1.42 19.78
N VAL A 123 -1.66 -0.83 19.15
CA VAL A 123 -0.90 -1.47 18.06
C VAL A 123 -0.18 -2.75 18.46
N ASP A 124 0.21 -2.93 19.72
CA ASP A 124 0.82 -4.20 20.17
C ASP A 124 -0.17 -5.37 20.11
N VAL A 125 -1.45 -5.11 20.44
CA VAL A 125 -2.52 -6.12 20.30
C VAL A 125 -2.76 -6.44 18.82
N VAL A 126 -2.83 -5.41 17.98
CA VAL A 126 -3.00 -5.56 16.53
C VAL A 126 -1.84 -6.36 15.93
N HIS A 127 -0.62 -5.97 16.26
CA HIS A 127 0.63 -6.61 15.81
C HIS A 127 0.67 -8.08 16.21
N ASN A 128 0.37 -8.42 17.47
CA ASN A 128 0.43 -9.79 17.95
C ASN A 128 -0.57 -10.69 17.24
N LYS A 129 -1.82 -10.23 17.09
CA LYS A 129 -2.84 -10.99 16.37
C LYS A 129 -2.48 -11.21 14.90
N LEU A 130 -1.99 -10.18 14.20
CA LEU A 130 -1.56 -10.33 12.80
C LEU A 130 -0.31 -11.19 12.67
N SER A 131 0.62 -11.12 13.63
CA SER A 131 1.83 -11.96 13.65
C SER A 131 1.49 -13.43 13.85
N GLU A 132 0.51 -13.74 14.68
CA GLU A 132 -0.01 -15.11 14.84
C GLU A 132 -0.56 -15.65 13.52
N LYS A 133 -1.34 -14.83 12.79
CA LYS A 133 -1.84 -15.20 11.45
C LYS A 133 -0.71 -15.45 10.46
N LEU A 134 0.31 -14.58 10.43
CA LEU A 134 1.47 -14.74 9.57
C LEU A 134 2.32 -15.98 9.92
N LYS A 135 2.44 -16.32 11.21
CA LYS A 135 3.13 -17.52 11.69
C LYS A 135 2.45 -18.79 11.20
N ASN A 136 1.12 -18.79 11.19
CA ASN A 136 0.30 -19.95 10.81
C ASN A 136 0.00 -20.02 9.31
N ASP A 137 0.64 -19.17 8.48
CA ASP A 137 0.37 -19.03 7.05
C ASP A 137 -1.11 -18.75 6.71
N ASP A 138 -1.87 -18.18 7.66
CA ASP A 138 -3.29 -17.84 7.52
C ASP A 138 -3.44 -16.46 6.85
N PHE A 139 -3.08 -16.38 5.57
CA PHE A 139 -3.15 -15.13 4.79
C PHE A 139 -4.58 -14.58 4.70
N GLN A 140 -5.59 -15.45 4.55
CA GLN A 140 -6.98 -15.04 4.47
C GLN A 140 -7.47 -14.46 5.80
N GLY A 141 -7.18 -15.13 6.93
CA GLY A 141 -7.49 -14.62 8.25
C GLY A 141 -6.73 -13.35 8.59
N MET A 142 -5.48 -13.21 8.13
CA MET A 142 -4.69 -11.97 8.26
C MET A 142 -5.37 -10.81 7.52
N ALA A 143 -5.75 -11.03 6.26
CA ALA A 143 -6.43 -10.02 5.44
C ALA A 143 -7.76 -9.58 6.04
N TRP A 144 -8.58 -10.55 6.49
CA TRP A 144 -9.86 -10.26 7.14
C TRP A 144 -9.66 -9.44 8.42
N LEU A 145 -8.70 -9.83 9.28
CA LEU A 145 -8.44 -9.11 10.53
C LEU A 145 -7.92 -7.69 10.28
N ALA A 146 -7.03 -7.50 9.31
CA ALA A 146 -6.55 -6.19 8.91
C ALA A 146 -7.70 -5.30 8.40
N ASP A 147 -8.61 -5.86 7.59
CA ASP A 147 -9.80 -5.15 7.09
C ASP A 147 -10.72 -4.68 8.23
N GLN A 148 -10.92 -5.51 9.26
CA GLN A 148 -11.70 -5.11 10.44
C GLN A 148 -11.08 -3.91 11.16
N TYR A 149 -9.76 -3.87 11.31
CA TYR A 149 -9.09 -2.71 11.90
C TYR A 149 -9.15 -1.47 11.00
N VAL A 150 -9.01 -1.62 9.67
CA VAL A 150 -9.17 -0.51 8.72
C VAL A 150 -10.57 0.11 8.86
N GLN A 151 -11.63 -0.71 8.83
CA GLN A 151 -13.01 -0.25 8.99
C GLN A 151 -13.26 0.47 10.32
N GLN A 152 -12.59 0.06 11.39
CA GLN A 152 -12.67 0.75 12.67
C GLN A 152 -12.01 2.14 12.63
N LEU A 153 -10.83 2.25 11.99
CA LEU A 153 -10.10 3.51 11.86
C LEU A 153 -10.78 4.49 10.89
N GLU A 154 -11.49 3.99 9.88
CA GLU A 154 -12.26 4.80 8.94
C GLU A 154 -13.42 5.57 9.59
N LYS A 155 -13.88 5.15 10.78
CA LYS A 155 -14.87 5.91 11.57
C LYS A 155 -14.34 7.29 12.01
N GLN A 156 -13.02 7.47 12.04
CA GLN A 156 -12.35 8.74 12.31
C GLN A 156 -11.23 8.97 11.30
N PRO A 157 -11.56 9.29 10.04
CA PRO A 157 -10.62 9.19 8.94
C PRO A 157 -9.47 10.20 9.01
N ARG A 158 -9.60 11.22 9.87
CA ARG A 158 -8.65 12.33 10.08
C ARG A 158 -7.44 11.97 10.94
N PHE A 159 -7.48 10.84 11.64
CA PHE A 159 -6.43 10.39 12.55
C PHE A 159 -5.93 9.00 12.15
N ASN A 160 -4.82 8.57 12.76
CA ASN A 160 -4.27 7.22 12.62
C ASN A 160 -4.01 6.81 11.15
N CYS A 161 -3.67 7.78 10.31
CA CYS A 161 -3.61 7.59 8.86
C CYS A 161 -2.46 6.67 8.46
N LEU A 162 -1.31 6.73 9.16
CA LEU A 162 -0.18 5.87 8.85
C LEU A 162 -0.40 4.44 9.33
N VAL A 163 -0.99 4.25 10.53
CA VAL A 163 -1.41 2.91 11.00
C VAL A 163 -2.45 2.32 10.06
N ARG A 164 -3.46 3.10 9.64
CA ARG A 164 -4.46 2.66 8.65
C ARG A 164 -3.77 2.23 7.36
N HIS A 165 -2.87 3.06 6.82
CA HIS A 165 -2.13 2.74 5.59
C HIS A 165 -1.34 1.43 5.71
N MET A 166 -0.63 1.19 6.83
CA MET A 166 0.06 -0.09 7.05
C MET A 166 -0.90 -1.29 7.09
N LEU A 167 -2.08 -1.14 7.69
CA LEU A 167 -3.08 -2.21 7.74
C LEU A 167 -3.72 -2.47 6.37
N GLU A 168 -3.94 -1.43 5.56
CA GLU A 168 -4.39 -1.59 4.19
C GLU A 168 -3.32 -2.32 3.34
N SER A 169 -2.03 -2.00 3.51
CA SER A 169 -0.92 -2.73 2.88
C SER A 169 -0.90 -4.20 3.31
N VAL A 170 -1.01 -4.48 4.61
CA VAL A 170 -1.10 -5.87 5.13
C VAL A 170 -2.26 -6.61 4.48
N ARG A 171 -3.46 -6.02 4.48
CA ARG A 171 -4.66 -6.60 3.86
C ARG A 171 -4.41 -6.95 2.40
N ARG A 172 -3.87 -6.01 1.63
CA ARG A 172 -3.62 -6.16 0.21
C ARG A 172 -2.60 -7.25 -0.08
N THR A 173 -1.42 -7.18 0.53
CA THR A 173 -0.36 -8.18 0.34
C THR A 173 -0.83 -9.58 0.76
N ALA A 174 -1.58 -9.70 1.86
CA ALA A 174 -2.11 -10.99 2.31
C ALA A 174 -3.12 -11.59 1.31
N LEU A 175 -3.98 -10.78 0.68
CA LEU A 175 -4.90 -11.25 -0.37
C LEU A 175 -4.18 -11.63 -1.68
N LEU A 176 -3.08 -10.94 -2.00
CA LEU A 176 -2.31 -11.17 -3.23
C LEU A 176 -1.33 -12.33 -3.13
N ALA A 177 -0.74 -12.57 -1.96
CA ALA A 177 0.27 -13.62 -1.73
C ALA A 177 -0.12 -15.01 -2.30
N PRO A 178 -1.30 -15.60 -1.99
CA PRO A 178 -1.70 -16.89 -2.55
C PRO A 178 -1.95 -16.83 -4.07
N ARG A 179 -2.39 -15.67 -4.60
CA ARG A 179 -2.60 -15.47 -6.04
C ARG A 179 -1.27 -15.45 -6.80
N HIS A 180 -0.28 -14.71 -6.29
CA HIS A 180 1.07 -14.66 -6.86
C HIS A 180 1.76 -16.01 -6.80
N GLU A 181 1.60 -16.73 -5.69
CA GLU A 181 2.15 -18.08 -5.55
C GLU A 181 1.55 -19.05 -6.57
N ALA A 182 0.22 -19.10 -6.67
CA ALA A 182 -0.42 -19.95 -7.66
C ALA A 182 -0.01 -19.59 -9.10
N ALA A 183 0.16 -18.29 -9.39
CA ALA A 183 0.63 -17.82 -10.69
C ALA A 183 2.09 -18.21 -10.99
N ALA A 184 2.97 -18.16 -10.00
CA ALA A 184 4.37 -18.57 -10.12
C ALA A 184 4.48 -20.09 -10.34
N LEU A 185 3.77 -20.89 -9.55
CA LEU A 185 3.77 -22.35 -9.67
C LEU A 185 3.25 -22.82 -11.04
N ARG A 186 2.18 -22.20 -11.56
CA ARG A 186 1.67 -22.48 -12.92
C ARG A 186 2.69 -22.19 -14.02
N LYS A 187 3.68 -21.34 -13.75
CA LYS A 187 4.76 -20.98 -14.68
C LYS A 187 6.03 -21.79 -14.47
N GLY A 188 5.98 -22.83 -13.63
CA GLY A 188 7.15 -23.68 -13.31
C GLY A 188 8.20 -22.97 -12.45
N LEU A 189 7.86 -21.85 -11.81
CA LEU A 189 8.74 -21.16 -10.87
C LEU A 189 8.56 -21.72 -9.46
N GLY A 190 9.56 -21.45 -8.60
CA GLY A 190 9.43 -21.69 -7.17
C GLY A 190 8.32 -20.86 -6.51
N SER A 191 7.97 -21.17 -5.28
CA SER A 191 7.00 -20.36 -4.54
C SER A 191 7.61 -19.02 -4.10
N PRO A 192 6.97 -17.87 -4.39
CA PRO A 192 7.36 -16.57 -3.86
C PRO A 192 6.92 -16.33 -2.42
N ARG A 193 6.31 -17.31 -1.74
CA ARG A 193 5.68 -17.14 -0.41
C ARG A 193 6.62 -16.52 0.62
N THR A 194 7.90 -16.91 0.64
CA THR A 194 8.90 -16.33 1.55
C THR A 194 9.06 -14.82 1.33
N LEU A 195 9.02 -14.35 0.08
CA LEU A 195 9.10 -12.93 -0.24
C LEU A 195 7.83 -12.19 0.25
N SER A 196 6.64 -12.76 0.03
CA SER A 196 5.40 -12.18 0.56
C SER A 196 5.39 -12.10 2.09
N LYS A 197 5.88 -13.13 2.78
CA LYS A 197 6.02 -13.13 4.25
C LYS A 197 7.01 -12.09 4.75
N LEU A 198 8.13 -11.90 4.04
CA LEU A 198 9.09 -10.85 4.35
C LEU A 198 8.45 -9.45 4.26
N ILE A 199 7.69 -9.18 3.21
CA ILE A 199 6.99 -7.90 3.01
C ILE A 199 5.94 -7.69 4.11
N LEU A 200 5.10 -8.71 4.37
CA LEU A 200 4.11 -8.66 5.45
C LEU A 200 4.75 -8.40 6.81
N LYS A 201 5.82 -9.13 7.14
CA LYS A 201 6.57 -8.89 8.37
C LYS A 201 7.09 -7.46 8.45
N SER A 202 7.64 -6.93 7.35
CA SER A 202 8.11 -5.54 7.32
C SER A 202 6.98 -4.55 7.61
N HIS A 203 5.77 -4.75 7.06
CA HIS A 203 4.62 -3.89 7.40
C HIS A 203 4.23 -3.99 8.88
N LEU A 204 4.25 -5.20 9.46
CA LEU A 204 3.96 -5.38 10.89
C LEU A 204 4.98 -4.67 11.77
N ASP A 205 6.28 -4.82 11.48
CA ASP A 205 7.37 -4.20 12.24
C ASP A 205 7.30 -2.65 12.20
N LEU A 206 6.58 -2.06 11.22
CA LEU A 206 6.35 -0.63 11.09
C LEU A 206 5.13 -0.10 11.86
N LEU A 207 4.20 -0.96 12.33
CA LEU A 207 2.97 -0.52 13.02
C LEU A 207 3.27 0.35 14.25
N ASN A 208 4.25 -0.07 15.06
CA ASN A 208 4.64 0.65 16.27
C ASN A 208 5.24 2.03 15.98
N LYS A 209 6.05 2.15 14.92
CA LYS A 209 6.60 3.44 14.47
C LYS A 209 5.51 4.33 13.88
N SER A 210 4.60 3.73 13.10
CA SER A 210 3.47 4.41 12.49
C SER A 210 2.55 5.04 13.54
N ALA A 211 2.21 4.28 14.59
CA ALA A 211 1.41 4.79 15.70
C ALA A 211 2.08 5.96 16.44
N ARG A 212 3.41 5.93 16.62
CA ARG A 212 4.13 7.05 17.23
C ARG A 212 4.05 8.32 16.39
N ILE A 213 4.17 8.19 15.06
CA ILE A 213 4.01 9.32 14.14
C ILE A 213 2.57 9.84 14.19
N ASP A 214 1.57 8.96 14.14
CA ASP A 214 0.15 9.34 14.21
C ASP A 214 -0.20 10.05 15.53
N ILE A 215 0.36 9.61 16.67
CA ILE A 215 0.19 10.29 17.96
C ILE A 215 0.74 11.72 17.91
N LEU A 216 1.93 11.91 17.31
CA LEU A 216 2.54 13.23 17.17
C LEU A 216 1.78 14.13 16.19
N ALA A 217 1.18 13.54 15.15
CA ALA A 217 0.40 14.25 14.15
C ALA A 217 -0.99 14.66 14.65
N ALA A 218 -1.58 13.91 15.58
CA ALA A 218 -2.95 14.09 16.03
C ALA A 218 -3.32 15.53 16.47
N PRO A 219 -2.48 16.27 17.23
CA PRO A 219 -2.79 17.65 17.58
C PRO A 219 -2.92 18.57 16.36
N LEU A 220 -2.02 18.46 15.39
CA LEU A 220 -2.05 19.27 14.17
C LEU A 220 -3.21 18.87 13.26
N GLN A 221 -3.51 17.58 13.18
CA GLN A 221 -4.67 17.05 12.46
C GLN A 221 -6.00 17.51 13.07
N ALA A 222 -6.07 17.61 14.40
CA ALA A 222 -7.24 18.15 15.09
C ALA A 222 -7.44 19.65 14.78
N ASP A 223 -6.35 20.40 14.64
CA ASP A 223 -6.36 21.80 14.23
C ASP A 223 -6.59 21.99 12.71
N GLY A 224 -6.79 20.89 11.97
CA GLY A 224 -7.17 20.89 10.56
C GLY A 224 -6.01 20.67 9.58
N LEU A 225 -4.76 20.58 10.05
CA LEU A 225 -3.61 20.32 9.19
C LEU A 225 -3.54 18.84 8.78
N MET A 226 -3.69 18.55 7.50
CA MET A 226 -3.82 17.17 6.98
C MET A 226 -2.50 16.38 6.88
N ILE A 227 -1.50 16.71 7.72
CA ILE A 227 -0.19 16.04 7.72
C ILE A 227 -0.33 14.52 7.88
N VAL A 228 0.49 13.76 7.15
CA VAL A 228 0.47 12.29 7.04
C VAL A 228 -0.74 11.76 6.27
N CYS A 229 -1.95 12.24 6.56
CA CYS A 229 -3.19 11.69 6.01
C CYS A 229 -3.35 11.86 4.51
N GLN A 230 -2.84 12.96 3.96
CA GLN A 230 -2.84 13.19 2.51
C GLN A 230 -1.53 12.79 1.85
N ASP A 231 -0.55 12.29 2.62
CA ASP A 231 0.82 12.01 2.17
C ASP A 231 1.05 10.52 1.84
N VAL A 232 0.04 9.69 2.09
CA VAL A 232 0.00 8.28 1.74
C VAL A 232 -1.20 8.02 0.83
N PRO A 233 -1.07 7.20 -0.23
CA PRO A 233 -2.20 6.83 -1.05
C PRO A 233 -3.14 5.89 -0.30
N HIS A 234 -4.43 5.95 -0.62
CA HIS A 234 -5.36 4.90 -0.20
C HIS A 234 -5.01 3.59 -0.90
N ILE A 235 -5.00 2.49 -0.13
CA ILE A 235 -4.72 1.16 -0.68
C ILE A 235 -6.01 0.33 -0.74
N PRO A 236 -6.62 0.18 -1.93
CA PRO A 236 -7.86 -0.56 -2.07
C PRO A 236 -7.65 -2.07 -1.98
N ARG A 237 -8.75 -2.81 -1.80
CA ARG A 237 -8.76 -4.26 -1.98
C ARG A 237 -8.40 -4.61 -3.44
N PRO A 238 -7.60 -5.66 -3.68
CA PRO A 238 -7.26 -6.14 -5.01
C PRO A 238 -8.36 -7.03 -5.64
#